data_AF-A0A5D2DX38-F1
#
_entry.id   AF-A0A5D2DX38-F1
#
_cell.length_a   1.000
_cell.length_b   1.000
_cell.length_c   1.000
_cell.angle_alpha   90.00
_cell.angle_beta   90.00
_cell.angle_gamma   90.00
#
_symmetry.space_group_name_H-M   'P 1'
#
loop_
_entity.id
_entity.type
_entity.pdbx_description
1 polymer ?
#
loop_
_entity_poly.entity_id
_entity_poly.type
_entity_poly.pdbx_seq_one_letter_code
_entity_poly.pdbx_strand_id
1 'polypeptide(L)'
;MERVIPVCLWLILALHLVLGVAGNAEGDALHALKNNLADHNNVLQSWDPTLDNPCRWFIVTCNNEYSVTRVEVGNANLSGKLVPDLGLLTNLQYLALVGNNISGVIPEELGNLTNLVCLNLSLNALTGHIPTTLGKLAKLRFLRLNNNSLTGQIPMALTTIATLQVLDLSNNRLEGNIPNNGSFSVFTPISFVNNLLNYIPPTPLLPVSPTAPTSSAVSGGGGGGGGGGGGAVAVIVGVVPIAVFSVCAPVIIYVLWRNRKRQHLSINRPARRPEFHLGQLKWFSLRELQEATDFFSEKNVVGSGGSGRVYKDRLDDGSVVAIKRLKQRRTQGGLQQFQTEVEMVSMAVHRNLLRLRGFCLTPTERLLVYPFMLNGSVRSCLRERPESQAPLDWGVRKRIALGAARGLEYLHDHCNPKIIHRDLKAADILLDENFDAVVGGFGLAKLMAYKDTHVITAVRGTIGHIAPEYLSSGRASEKTDVFGYGIMLLELITGQKAVDIASVCK
;
A
#
# COMPACT_ATOMS: atom_id res chain seq x y z
N MET A 1 -49.31 -38.84 -21.35
CA MET A 1 -48.44 -37.69 -21.68
C MET A 1 -47.25 -37.59 -20.70
N GLU A 2 -46.68 -38.74 -20.25
CA GLU A 2 -45.94 -38.79 -18.98
C GLU A 2 -44.42 -38.92 -19.07
N ARG A 3 -43.83 -39.22 -20.24
CA ARG A 3 -42.37 -39.44 -20.35
C ARG A 3 -41.53 -38.16 -20.42
N VAL A 4 -42.15 -36.98 -20.58
CA VAL A 4 -41.43 -35.70 -20.73
C VAL A 4 -40.97 -35.14 -19.37
N ILE A 5 -41.81 -35.24 -18.34
CA ILE A 5 -41.54 -34.70 -16.99
C ILE A 5 -40.21 -35.21 -16.39
N PRO A 6 -39.90 -36.54 -16.37
CA PRO A 6 -38.62 -37.00 -15.82
C PRO A 6 -37.42 -36.55 -16.64
N VAL A 7 -37.55 -36.38 -17.97
CA VAL A 7 -36.47 -35.85 -18.82
C VAL A 7 -36.23 -34.38 -18.53
N CYS A 8 -37.28 -33.57 -18.35
CA CYS A 8 -37.13 -32.18 -17.92
C CYS A 8 -36.52 -32.07 -16.51
N LEU A 9 -36.88 -32.95 -15.57
CA LEU A 9 -36.27 -32.98 -14.23
C LEU A 9 -34.80 -33.39 -14.27
N TRP A 10 -34.42 -34.37 -15.11
CA TRP A 10 -33.02 -34.72 -15.34
C TRP A 10 -32.24 -33.61 -16.04
N LEU A 11 -32.85 -32.90 -17.01
CA LEU A 11 -32.25 -31.73 -17.64
C LEU A 11 -32.09 -30.57 -16.65
N ILE A 12 -33.05 -30.34 -15.75
CA ILE A 12 -32.95 -29.31 -14.70
C ILE A 12 -31.90 -29.69 -13.65
N LEU A 13 -31.80 -30.96 -13.25
CA LEU A 13 -30.75 -31.44 -12.35
C LEU A 13 -29.36 -31.40 -13.00
N ALA A 14 -29.24 -31.80 -14.27
CA ALA A 14 -28.00 -31.69 -15.05
C ALA A 14 -27.62 -30.23 -15.28
N LEU A 15 -28.59 -29.35 -15.58
CA LEU A 15 -28.36 -27.91 -15.71
C LEU A 15 -28.01 -27.27 -14.36
N HIS A 16 -28.54 -27.74 -13.23
CA HIS A 16 -28.09 -27.33 -11.90
C HIS A 16 -26.70 -27.88 -11.55
N LEU A 17 -26.31 -29.06 -12.06
CA LEU A 17 -24.93 -29.55 -11.96
C LEU A 17 -23.98 -28.70 -12.80
N VAL A 18 -24.36 -28.36 -14.05
CA VAL A 18 -23.53 -27.54 -14.96
C VAL A 18 -23.46 -26.08 -14.52
N LEU A 19 -24.56 -25.48 -14.05
CA LEU A 19 -24.58 -24.13 -13.47
C LEU A 19 -23.92 -24.10 -12.08
N GLY A 20 -23.97 -25.21 -11.32
CA GLY A 20 -23.15 -25.42 -10.12
C GLY A 20 -21.66 -25.62 -10.41
N VAL A 21 -21.30 -25.84 -11.68
CA VAL A 21 -19.94 -25.93 -12.22
C VAL A 21 -19.62 -24.69 -13.10
N ALA A 22 -20.39 -23.61 -12.95
CA ALA A 22 -19.94 -22.26 -13.33
C ALA A 22 -18.87 -21.79 -12.32
N GLY A 23 -17.69 -22.41 -12.40
CA GLY A 23 -16.56 -22.21 -11.50
C GLY A 23 -16.16 -20.74 -11.38
N ASN A 24 -15.79 -20.32 -10.16
CA ASN A 24 -15.27 -18.99 -9.95
C ASN A 24 -13.81 -18.98 -10.45
N ALA A 25 -13.61 -18.68 -11.74
CA ALA A 25 -12.30 -18.79 -12.39
C ALA A 25 -11.18 -17.98 -11.69
N GLU A 26 -11.52 -16.91 -10.98
CA GLU A 26 -10.56 -16.19 -10.14
C GLU A 26 -10.20 -16.97 -8.86
N GLY A 27 -11.18 -17.58 -8.22
CA GLY A 27 -10.99 -18.51 -7.10
C GLY A 27 -10.23 -19.77 -7.52
N ASP A 28 -10.52 -20.33 -8.69
CA ASP A 28 -9.82 -21.49 -9.25
C ASP A 28 -8.35 -21.17 -9.56
N ALA A 29 -8.07 -20.01 -10.16
CA ALA A 29 -6.71 -19.53 -10.40
C ALA A 29 -5.91 -19.29 -9.10
N LEU A 30 -6.55 -18.72 -8.08
CA LEU A 30 -5.93 -18.53 -6.76
C LEU A 30 -5.75 -19.86 -6.01
N HIS A 31 -6.67 -20.81 -6.17
CA HIS A 31 -6.53 -22.16 -5.64
C HIS A 31 -5.41 -22.96 -6.35
N ALA A 32 -5.24 -22.79 -7.67
CA ALA A 32 -4.09 -23.32 -8.41
C ALA A 32 -2.76 -22.77 -7.88
N LEU A 33 -2.69 -21.46 -7.56
CA LEU A 33 -1.53 -20.88 -6.89
C LEU A 33 -1.31 -21.51 -5.50
N LYS A 34 -2.34 -21.62 -4.66
CA LYS A 34 -2.25 -22.24 -3.33
C LYS A 34 -1.66 -23.65 -3.41
N ASN A 35 -2.14 -24.47 -4.34
CA ASN A 35 -1.68 -25.85 -4.49
C ASN A 35 -0.24 -25.97 -5.03
N ASN A 36 0.31 -24.89 -5.60
CA ASN A 36 1.71 -24.77 -6.01
C ASN A 36 2.59 -24.04 -4.97
N LEU A 37 2.05 -23.68 -3.80
CA LEU A 37 2.76 -23.05 -2.69
C LEU A 37 2.67 -23.88 -1.41
N ALA A 38 3.83 -24.37 -0.94
CA ALA A 38 3.99 -24.90 0.40
C ALA A 38 3.93 -23.75 1.43
N ASP A 39 2.75 -23.63 2.04
CA ASP A 39 2.41 -22.68 3.09
C ASP A 39 2.59 -23.29 4.49
N HIS A 40 3.85 -23.33 4.95
CA HIS A 40 4.25 -23.77 6.30
C HIS A 40 3.53 -23.03 7.44
N ASN A 41 2.92 -21.89 7.12
CA ASN A 41 2.50 -20.85 8.03
C ASN A 41 0.97 -20.65 8.06
N ASN A 42 0.22 -21.36 7.21
CA ASN A 42 -1.24 -21.34 7.13
C ASN A 42 -1.83 -19.96 6.79
N VAL A 43 -1.09 -19.11 6.05
CA VAL A 43 -1.57 -17.79 5.59
C VAL A 43 -2.64 -17.94 4.51
N LEU A 44 -2.54 -18.97 3.67
CA LEU A 44 -3.50 -19.34 2.62
C LEU A 44 -4.60 -20.28 3.15
N GLN A 45 -4.71 -20.50 4.47
CA GLN A 45 -5.66 -21.46 5.05
C GLN A 45 -7.11 -21.18 4.60
N SER A 46 -7.52 -19.91 4.57
CA SER A 46 -8.89 -19.53 4.18
C SER A 46 -9.18 -19.60 2.68
N TRP A 47 -8.20 -19.91 1.84
CA TRP A 47 -8.36 -20.02 0.40
C TRP A 47 -8.98 -21.39 0.06
N ASP A 48 -10.29 -21.50 0.18
CA ASP A 48 -11.05 -22.75 0.00
C ASP A 48 -12.06 -22.56 -1.14
N PRO A 49 -11.90 -23.26 -2.30
CA PRO A 49 -12.78 -23.12 -3.46
C PRO A 49 -14.20 -23.67 -3.21
N THR A 50 -14.40 -24.45 -2.15
CA THR A 50 -15.73 -24.94 -1.76
C THR A 50 -16.50 -23.93 -0.88
N LEU A 51 -15.82 -22.89 -0.39
CA LEU A 51 -16.36 -21.92 0.55
C LEU A 51 -16.35 -20.49 -0.02
N ASP A 52 -17.40 -20.21 -0.80
CA ASP A 52 -17.85 -18.86 -1.16
C ASP A 52 -16.86 -18.11 -2.09
N ASN A 53 -17.22 -16.90 -2.53
CA ASN A 53 -16.40 -16.11 -3.46
C ASN A 53 -15.02 -15.71 -2.85
N PRO A 54 -13.90 -15.74 -3.62
CA PRO A 54 -12.54 -15.44 -3.14
C PRO A 54 -12.35 -14.06 -2.51
N CYS A 55 -13.24 -13.10 -2.72
CA CYS A 55 -13.28 -11.82 -2.01
C CYS A 55 -13.46 -11.95 -0.48
N ARG A 56 -13.79 -13.15 0.01
CA ARG A 56 -13.88 -13.48 1.44
C ARG A 56 -12.59 -14.10 2.01
N TRP A 57 -11.66 -14.48 1.15
CA TRP A 57 -10.40 -15.08 1.56
C TRP A 57 -9.46 -14.01 2.13
N PHE A 58 -8.66 -14.38 3.14
CA PHE A 58 -7.58 -13.54 3.64
C PHE A 58 -6.62 -13.14 2.51
N ILE A 59 -5.92 -12.01 2.63
CA ILE A 59 -5.01 -11.38 1.64
C ILE A 59 -5.57 -11.07 0.24
N VAL A 60 -6.82 -11.44 -0.08
CA VAL A 60 -7.50 -11.10 -1.34
C VAL A 60 -8.34 -9.82 -1.17
N THR A 61 -8.37 -8.95 -2.17
CA THR A 61 -9.24 -7.75 -2.19
C THR A 61 -9.93 -7.59 -3.54
N CYS A 62 -11.21 -7.25 -3.53
CA CYS A 62 -12.04 -7.12 -4.73
C CYS A 62 -12.59 -5.71 -4.96
N ASN A 63 -13.12 -5.50 -6.17
CA ASN A 63 -13.95 -4.35 -6.50
C ASN A 63 -15.39 -4.52 -5.97
N ASN A 64 -16.27 -3.56 -6.29
CA ASN A 64 -17.70 -3.59 -5.91
C ASN A 64 -18.51 -4.69 -6.64
N GLU A 65 -17.93 -5.32 -7.66
CA GLU A 65 -18.54 -6.35 -8.52
C GLU A 65 -18.10 -7.77 -8.10
N TYR A 66 -17.39 -7.89 -6.97
CA TYR A 66 -16.83 -9.14 -6.43
C TYR A 66 -15.81 -9.84 -7.36
N SER A 67 -15.05 -9.06 -8.12
CA SER A 67 -13.89 -9.52 -8.90
C SER A 67 -12.57 -9.06 -8.26
N VAL A 68 -11.56 -9.94 -8.28
CA VAL A 68 -10.26 -9.79 -7.61
C VAL A 68 -9.44 -8.65 -8.22
N THR A 69 -9.06 -7.69 -7.37
CA THR A 69 -8.24 -6.52 -7.75
C THR A 69 -6.89 -6.45 -7.03
N ARG A 70 -6.71 -7.14 -5.89
CA ARG A 70 -5.42 -7.24 -5.21
C ARG A 70 -5.19 -8.61 -4.60
N VAL A 71 -3.94 -9.05 -4.66
CA VAL A 71 -3.38 -10.20 -3.93
C VAL A 71 -2.04 -9.75 -3.36
N GLU A 72 -1.95 -9.65 -2.03
CA GLU A 72 -0.79 -9.08 -1.34
C GLU A 72 -0.39 -9.92 -0.12
N VAL A 73 0.73 -10.65 -0.21
CA VAL A 73 1.28 -11.45 0.88
C VAL A 73 2.80 -11.41 0.89
N GLY A 74 3.34 -10.62 1.83
CA GLY A 74 4.78 -10.48 2.01
C GLY A 74 5.29 -11.20 3.25
N ASN A 75 6.43 -11.88 3.12
CA ASN A 75 7.19 -12.51 4.22
C ASN A 75 6.38 -13.53 5.02
N ALA A 76 5.65 -14.38 4.31
CA ALA A 76 4.85 -15.46 4.86
C ALA A 76 5.57 -16.82 4.87
N ASN A 77 6.84 -16.87 4.46
CA ASN A 77 7.62 -18.12 4.25
C ASN A 77 6.92 -19.11 3.27
N LEU A 78 6.20 -18.55 2.28
CA LEU A 78 5.63 -19.33 1.19
C LEU A 78 6.79 -19.80 0.30
N SER A 79 6.78 -21.07 -0.10
CA SER A 79 7.76 -21.63 -1.02
C SER A 79 7.07 -22.46 -2.09
N GLY A 80 7.64 -22.62 -3.27
CA GLY A 80 6.97 -23.29 -4.39
C GLY A 80 7.17 -22.52 -5.69
N LYS A 81 6.12 -22.40 -6.52
CA LYS A 81 6.18 -21.74 -7.83
C LYS A 81 4.96 -20.84 -8.10
N LEU A 82 5.14 -19.86 -8.97
CA LEU A 82 4.03 -19.12 -9.59
C LEU A 82 3.34 -20.00 -10.65
N VAL A 83 2.05 -19.74 -10.91
CA VAL A 83 1.24 -20.50 -11.88
C VAL A 83 0.76 -19.62 -13.04
N PRO A 84 0.68 -20.16 -14.28
CA PRO A 84 0.07 -19.48 -15.43
C PRO A 84 -1.33 -18.93 -15.18
N ASP A 85 -2.13 -19.66 -14.38
CA ASP A 85 -3.53 -19.36 -14.07
C ASP A 85 -3.74 -17.97 -13.46
N LEU A 86 -2.71 -17.40 -12.82
CA LEU A 86 -2.75 -16.01 -12.33
C LEU A 86 -3.04 -14.99 -13.45
N GLY A 87 -2.73 -15.30 -14.70
CA GLY A 87 -3.08 -14.49 -15.88
C GLY A 87 -4.58 -14.40 -16.17
N LEU A 88 -5.41 -15.25 -15.55
CA LEU A 88 -6.88 -15.20 -15.66
C LEU A 88 -7.52 -14.08 -14.81
N LEU A 89 -6.78 -13.52 -13.84
CA LEU A 89 -7.24 -12.48 -12.93
C LEU A 89 -7.31 -11.09 -13.61
N THR A 90 -8.06 -10.97 -14.71
CA THR A 90 -7.97 -9.81 -15.64
C THR A 90 -8.24 -8.43 -15.02
N ASN A 91 -8.93 -8.35 -13.87
CA ASN A 91 -9.15 -7.11 -13.11
C ASN A 91 -8.08 -6.81 -12.05
N LEU A 92 -7.06 -7.66 -11.91
CA LEU A 92 -5.99 -7.51 -10.92
C LEU A 92 -5.17 -6.24 -11.17
N GLN A 93 -5.09 -5.40 -10.14
CA GLN A 93 -4.36 -4.13 -10.13
C GLN A 93 -3.07 -4.22 -9.31
N TYR A 94 -3.00 -5.11 -8.32
CA TYR A 94 -1.84 -5.27 -7.43
C TYR A 94 -1.55 -6.75 -7.19
N LEU A 95 -0.36 -7.20 -7.60
CA LEU A 95 0.19 -8.51 -7.26
C LEU A 95 1.52 -8.33 -6.51
N ALA A 96 1.55 -8.67 -5.23
CA ALA A 96 2.70 -8.46 -4.36
C ALA A 96 2.97 -9.69 -3.49
N LEU A 97 4.10 -10.37 -3.74
CA LEU A 97 4.49 -11.65 -3.13
C LEU A 97 5.87 -11.56 -2.44
N VAL A 98 6.17 -10.41 -1.85
CA VAL A 98 7.51 -9.93 -1.46
C VAL A 98 8.14 -10.72 -0.30
N GLY A 99 9.43 -11.07 -0.39
CA GLY A 99 10.16 -11.65 0.75
C GLY A 99 9.72 -13.06 1.11
N ASN A 100 9.31 -13.84 0.11
CA ASN A 100 8.99 -15.26 0.26
C ASN A 100 10.13 -16.11 -0.33
N ASN A 101 9.95 -17.42 -0.40
CA ASN A 101 10.89 -18.36 -1.03
C ASN A 101 10.28 -18.97 -2.30
N ILE A 102 9.55 -18.16 -3.09
CA ILE A 102 8.92 -18.60 -4.33
C ILE A 102 9.99 -18.72 -5.41
N SER A 103 9.97 -19.82 -6.14
CA SER A 103 11.01 -20.26 -7.07
C SER A 103 10.47 -20.52 -8.48
N GLY A 104 11.37 -20.85 -9.40
CA GLY A 104 11.03 -21.06 -10.81
C GLY A 104 10.81 -19.75 -11.56
N VAL A 105 10.15 -19.83 -12.72
CA VAL A 105 10.02 -18.70 -13.64
C VAL A 105 8.84 -17.79 -13.33
N ILE A 106 8.92 -16.54 -13.80
CA ILE A 106 7.76 -15.65 -13.91
C ILE A 106 6.93 -16.13 -15.11
N PRO A 107 5.62 -16.45 -14.97
CA PRO A 107 4.79 -16.91 -16.09
C PRO A 107 4.57 -15.80 -17.14
N GLU A 108 4.56 -16.16 -18.42
CA GLU A 108 4.28 -15.23 -19.53
C GLU A 108 2.84 -14.69 -19.47
N GLU A 109 1.93 -15.48 -18.89
CA GLU A 109 0.49 -15.20 -18.76
C GLU A 109 0.21 -14.01 -17.84
N LEU A 110 1.15 -13.62 -16.96
CA LEU A 110 1.05 -12.38 -16.20
C LEU A 110 1.00 -11.14 -17.10
N GLY A 111 1.47 -11.23 -18.35
CA GLY A 111 1.32 -10.20 -19.38
C GLY A 111 -0.11 -9.99 -19.88
N ASN A 112 -1.06 -10.87 -19.53
CA ASN A 112 -2.50 -10.69 -19.84
C ASN A 112 -3.20 -9.73 -18.87
N LEU A 113 -2.56 -9.40 -17.74
CA LEU A 113 -3.12 -8.59 -16.65
C LEU A 113 -3.13 -7.09 -16.97
N THR A 114 -3.77 -6.68 -18.06
CA THR A 114 -3.72 -5.28 -18.58
C THR A 114 -4.25 -4.19 -17.62
N ASN A 115 -4.88 -4.58 -16.50
CA ASN A 115 -5.27 -3.71 -15.40
C ASN A 115 -4.18 -3.49 -14.33
N LEU A 116 -3.06 -4.23 -14.38
CA LEU A 116 -2.05 -4.27 -13.33
C LEU A 116 -1.31 -2.93 -13.21
N VAL A 117 -1.26 -2.41 -11.98
CA VAL A 117 -0.61 -1.15 -11.59
C VAL A 117 0.68 -1.44 -10.80
N CYS A 118 0.72 -2.54 -10.04
CA CYS A 118 1.87 -2.98 -9.26
C CYS A 118 2.14 -4.47 -9.44
N LEU A 119 3.35 -4.81 -9.86
CA LEU A 119 3.92 -6.16 -9.81
C LEU A 119 5.17 -6.13 -8.91
N ASN A 120 5.09 -6.78 -7.76
CA ASN A 120 6.19 -6.83 -6.79
C ASN A 120 6.49 -8.27 -6.37
N LEU A 121 7.50 -8.86 -7.01
CA LEU A 121 8.00 -10.21 -6.76
C LEU A 121 9.41 -10.19 -6.14
N SER A 122 9.82 -9.03 -5.60
CA SER A 122 11.14 -8.85 -5.01
C SER A 122 11.39 -9.73 -3.78
N LEU A 123 12.67 -9.98 -3.47
CA LEU A 123 13.11 -10.84 -2.36
C LEU A 123 12.48 -12.24 -2.46
N ASN A 124 12.83 -12.99 -3.50
CA ASN A 124 12.37 -14.36 -3.74
C ASN A 124 13.50 -15.20 -4.37
N ALA A 125 13.21 -16.46 -4.73
CA ALA A 125 14.11 -17.40 -5.38
C ALA A 125 13.80 -17.60 -6.88
N LEU A 126 13.19 -16.60 -7.54
CA LEU A 126 12.78 -16.71 -8.94
C LEU A 126 14.00 -16.76 -9.89
N THR A 127 13.84 -17.48 -10.99
CA THR A 127 14.88 -17.79 -11.98
C THR A 127 14.36 -17.67 -13.41
N GLY A 128 15.25 -17.79 -14.40
CA GLY A 128 14.90 -17.62 -15.81
C GLY A 128 14.75 -16.15 -16.19
N HIS A 129 14.19 -15.90 -17.38
CA HIS A 129 14.10 -14.55 -17.95
C HIS A 129 12.89 -13.77 -17.46
N ILE A 130 12.97 -12.44 -17.58
CA ILE A 130 11.80 -11.56 -17.41
C ILE A 130 10.93 -11.70 -18.67
N PRO A 131 9.65 -12.11 -18.58
CA PRO A 131 8.82 -12.35 -19.76
C PRO A 131 8.64 -11.11 -20.63
N THR A 132 8.72 -11.29 -21.95
CA THR A 132 8.55 -10.19 -22.91
C THR A 132 7.12 -9.64 -22.88
N THR A 133 6.15 -10.50 -22.54
CA THR A 133 4.74 -10.19 -22.42
C THR A 133 4.41 -9.14 -21.37
N LEU A 134 5.27 -8.92 -20.36
CA LEU A 134 5.09 -7.85 -19.38
C LEU A 134 5.07 -6.45 -20.01
N GLY A 135 5.64 -6.29 -21.22
CA GLY A 135 5.52 -5.05 -22.00
C GLY A 135 4.07 -4.67 -22.38
N LYS A 136 3.13 -5.63 -22.36
CA LYS A 136 1.69 -5.39 -22.63
C LYS A 136 0.99 -4.61 -21.51
N LEU A 137 1.62 -4.48 -20.33
CA LEU A 137 1.00 -3.98 -19.11
C LEU A 137 0.96 -2.45 -19.05
N ALA A 138 0.20 -1.82 -19.96
CA ALA A 138 0.18 -0.37 -20.20
C ALA A 138 -0.24 0.50 -18.99
N LYS A 139 -0.75 -0.09 -17.89
CA LYS A 139 -1.11 0.62 -16.64
C LYS A 139 -0.07 0.44 -15.51
N LEU A 140 0.98 -0.34 -15.74
CA LEU A 140 1.97 -0.74 -14.73
C LEU A 140 2.85 0.43 -14.32
N ARG A 141 2.78 0.80 -13.03
CA ARG A 141 3.56 1.90 -12.44
C ARG A 141 4.73 1.42 -11.59
N PHE A 142 4.60 0.24 -10.99
CA PHE A 142 5.61 -0.33 -10.10
C PHE A 142 5.96 -1.74 -10.59
N LEU A 143 7.21 -1.95 -11.00
CA LEU A 143 7.79 -3.25 -11.32
C LEU A 143 9.02 -3.48 -10.45
N ARG A 144 8.89 -4.36 -9.45
CA ARG A 144 9.99 -4.73 -8.55
C ARG A 144 10.22 -6.23 -8.60
N LEU A 145 11.37 -6.61 -9.17
CA LEU A 145 11.84 -7.99 -9.31
C LEU A 145 13.21 -8.20 -8.63
N ASN A 146 13.68 -7.19 -7.89
CA ASN A 146 14.98 -7.17 -7.25
C ASN A 146 15.17 -8.27 -6.20
N ASN A 147 16.42 -8.66 -5.94
CA ASN A 147 16.80 -9.74 -5.02
C ASN A 147 16.12 -11.07 -5.39
N ASN A 148 16.47 -11.57 -6.58
CA ASN A 148 16.09 -12.88 -7.12
C ASN A 148 17.32 -13.51 -7.82
N SER A 149 17.14 -14.53 -8.64
CA SER A 149 18.18 -15.10 -9.53
C SER A 149 17.70 -15.13 -11.00
N LEU A 150 17.02 -14.07 -11.43
CA LEU A 150 16.60 -13.87 -12.83
C LEU A 150 17.82 -13.67 -13.73
N THR A 151 17.76 -14.22 -14.95
CA THR A 151 18.86 -14.34 -15.92
C THR A 151 18.45 -13.80 -17.29
N GLY A 152 19.41 -13.58 -18.19
CA GLY A 152 19.10 -13.13 -19.56
C GLY A 152 18.90 -11.62 -19.65
N GLN A 153 18.49 -11.16 -20.83
CA GLN A 153 18.41 -9.72 -21.14
C GLN A 153 17.14 -9.07 -20.58
N ILE A 154 17.22 -7.77 -20.29
CA ILE A 154 16.06 -6.93 -19.98
C ILE A 154 15.21 -6.78 -21.26
N PRO A 155 13.91 -7.17 -21.27
CA PRO A 155 13.10 -7.07 -22.47
C PRO A 155 12.88 -5.62 -22.93
N MET A 156 13.26 -5.31 -24.17
CA MET A 156 12.97 -4.01 -24.80
C MET A 156 11.48 -3.66 -24.79
N ALA A 157 10.59 -4.66 -24.74
CA ALA A 157 9.14 -4.46 -24.62
C ALA A 157 8.74 -3.63 -23.38
N LEU A 158 9.51 -3.71 -22.28
CA LEU A 158 9.24 -2.93 -21.05
C LEU A 158 9.41 -1.42 -21.25
N THR A 159 10.20 -0.97 -22.23
CA THR A 159 10.42 0.47 -22.46
C THR A 159 9.21 1.16 -23.08
N THR A 160 8.26 0.38 -23.61
CA THR A 160 6.98 0.87 -24.14
C THR A 160 5.98 1.28 -23.05
N ILE A 161 6.20 0.84 -21.80
CA ILE A 161 5.31 1.12 -20.66
C ILE A 161 5.53 2.56 -20.17
N ALA A 162 4.94 3.53 -20.87
CA ALA A 162 5.04 4.96 -20.56
C ALA A 162 4.45 5.36 -19.18
N THR A 163 3.74 4.46 -18.51
CA THR A 163 3.19 4.67 -17.16
C THR A 163 4.11 4.19 -16.03
N LEU A 164 5.26 3.57 -16.35
CA LEU A 164 6.17 2.99 -15.37
C LEU A 164 6.92 4.08 -14.59
N GLN A 165 6.75 4.08 -13.26
CA GLN A 165 7.28 5.11 -12.35
C GLN A 165 8.38 4.59 -11.43
N VAL A 166 8.35 3.29 -11.11
CA VAL A 166 9.37 2.62 -10.30
C VAL A 166 9.72 1.31 -10.98
N LEU A 167 10.99 1.17 -11.34
CA LEU A 167 11.61 -0.08 -11.76
C LEU A 167 12.71 -0.43 -10.77
N ASP A 168 12.73 -1.68 -10.29
CA ASP A 168 13.87 -2.25 -9.57
C ASP A 168 14.10 -3.70 -9.99
N LEU A 169 15.23 -3.92 -10.66
CA LEU A 169 15.74 -5.21 -11.13
C LEU A 169 17.07 -5.57 -10.45
N SER A 170 17.49 -4.80 -9.45
CA SER A 170 18.80 -4.96 -8.79
C SER A 170 18.96 -6.32 -8.11
N ASN A 171 20.20 -6.75 -7.86
CA ASN A 171 20.49 -8.01 -7.15
C ASN A 171 19.87 -9.22 -7.87
N ASN A 172 20.28 -9.45 -9.11
CA ASN A 172 19.86 -10.53 -10.00
C ASN A 172 21.08 -11.02 -10.83
N ARG A 173 20.85 -11.79 -11.90
CA ARG A 173 21.86 -12.29 -12.84
C ARG A 173 21.54 -11.88 -14.29
N LEU A 174 20.88 -10.73 -14.46
CA LEU A 174 20.51 -10.19 -15.79
C LEU A 174 21.77 -9.76 -16.55
N GLU A 175 21.76 -9.90 -17.86
CA GLU A 175 22.93 -9.73 -18.73
C GLU A 175 22.63 -8.86 -19.97
N GLY A 176 23.66 -8.51 -20.72
CA GLY A 176 23.53 -7.65 -21.90
C GLY A 176 23.38 -6.16 -21.54
N ASN A 177 22.78 -5.38 -22.43
CA ASN A 177 22.76 -3.92 -22.31
C ASN A 177 21.48 -3.43 -21.60
N ILE A 178 21.60 -2.38 -20.79
CA ILE A 178 20.42 -1.68 -20.23
C ILE A 178 19.71 -0.92 -21.37
N PRO A 179 18.38 -1.09 -21.56
CA PRO A 179 17.63 -0.30 -22.53
C PRO A 179 17.68 1.19 -22.21
N ASN A 180 17.96 2.03 -23.21
CA ASN A 180 18.17 3.47 -23.03
C ASN A 180 17.07 4.36 -23.64
N ASN A 181 15.97 3.74 -24.09
CA ASN A 181 14.85 4.43 -24.75
C ASN A 181 13.54 4.31 -23.94
N GLY A 182 12.50 5.02 -24.39
CA GLY A 182 11.16 4.97 -23.79
C GLY A 182 11.17 5.30 -22.29
N SER A 183 10.38 4.56 -21.50
CA SER A 183 10.29 4.71 -20.04
C SER A 183 11.60 4.42 -19.30
N PHE A 184 12.57 3.74 -19.91
CA PHE A 184 13.83 3.42 -19.22
C PHE A 184 14.78 4.62 -19.12
N SER A 185 14.55 5.67 -19.92
CA SER A 185 15.29 6.92 -19.86
C SER A 185 15.22 7.66 -18.50
N VAL A 186 14.22 7.36 -17.65
CA VAL A 186 14.08 7.99 -16.32
C VAL A 186 14.61 7.14 -15.16
N PHE A 187 15.02 5.88 -15.39
CA PHE A 187 15.53 5.02 -14.33
C PHE A 187 17.05 5.21 -14.14
N THR A 188 17.47 5.23 -12.88
CA THR A 188 18.89 5.45 -12.52
C THR A 188 19.61 4.11 -12.40
N PRO A 189 20.97 4.08 -12.38
CA PRO A 189 21.73 2.84 -12.27
C PRO A 189 21.35 1.96 -11.06
N ILE A 190 20.78 2.54 -9.99
CA ILE A 190 20.34 1.80 -8.80
C ILE A 190 19.26 0.75 -9.11
N SER A 191 18.44 0.98 -10.14
CA SER A 191 17.43 0.01 -10.62
C SER A 191 18.04 -1.25 -11.23
N PHE A 192 19.36 -1.28 -11.45
CA PHE A 192 20.07 -2.30 -12.21
C PHE A 192 21.33 -2.85 -11.52
N VAL A 193 21.77 -2.28 -10.38
CA VAL A 193 23.01 -2.72 -9.68
C VAL A 193 22.99 -4.20 -9.30
N ASN A 194 24.18 -4.79 -9.13
CA ASN A 194 24.36 -6.20 -8.77
C ASN A 194 23.67 -7.13 -9.78
N ASN A 195 24.08 -7.01 -11.04
CA ASN A 195 23.72 -7.81 -12.21
C ASN A 195 24.95 -7.95 -13.13
N LEU A 196 24.84 -8.74 -14.20
CA LEU A 196 25.86 -8.92 -15.25
C LEU A 196 25.65 -7.96 -16.44
N LEU A 197 25.10 -6.76 -16.16
CA LEU A 197 24.68 -5.80 -17.19
C LEU A 197 25.82 -4.88 -17.65
N ASN A 198 25.95 -4.73 -18.96
CA ASN A 198 26.85 -3.76 -19.59
C ASN A 198 26.31 -2.33 -19.38
N TYR A 199 26.98 -1.57 -18.52
CA TYR A 199 26.68 -0.15 -18.35
C TYR A 199 27.32 0.68 -19.48
N ILE A 200 26.55 0.94 -20.54
CA ILE A 200 26.91 1.95 -21.53
C ILE A 200 26.53 3.32 -20.94
N PRO A 201 27.49 4.20 -20.60
CA PRO A 201 27.15 5.54 -20.10
C PRO A 201 26.44 6.33 -21.22
N PRO A 202 25.38 7.11 -20.91
CA PRO A 202 24.65 7.86 -21.92
C PRO A 202 25.58 8.91 -22.55
N THR A 203 25.77 8.81 -23.87
CA THR A 203 26.52 9.79 -24.67
C THR A 203 25.89 11.17 -24.47
N PRO A 204 26.67 12.23 -24.15
CA PRO A 204 26.10 13.56 -23.93
C PRO A 204 25.42 14.06 -25.21
N LEU A 205 24.11 14.26 -25.15
CA LEU A 205 23.33 14.81 -26.25
C LEU A 205 23.77 16.26 -26.50
N LEU A 206 24.16 16.56 -27.74
CA LEU A 206 24.42 17.93 -28.17
C LEU A 206 23.12 18.76 -28.08
N PRO A 207 23.17 20.06 -27.74
CA PRO A 207 21.98 20.89 -27.65
C PRO A 207 21.26 21.01 -28.99
N VAL A 208 20.06 20.44 -29.09
CA VAL A 208 19.18 20.66 -30.25
C VAL A 208 18.56 22.06 -30.12
N SER A 209 18.94 22.97 -31.02
CA SER A 209 18.35 24.31 -31.08
C SER A 209 16.85 24.23 -31.42
N PRO A 210 15.98 25.03 -30.76
CA PRO A 210 14.55 24.97 -31.01
C PRO A 210 14.19 25.59 -32.36
N THR A 211 13.72 24.77 -33.30
CA THR A 211 13.05 25.25 -34.52
C THR A 211 11.64 25.73 -34.22
N ALA A 212 11.24 26.85 -34.83
CA ALA A 212 9.94 27.49 -34.62
C ALA A 212 8.76 26.66 -35.18
N PRO A 213 7.54 26.79 -34.63
CA PRO A 213 6.36 26.10 -35.14
C PRO A 213 5.85 26.74 -36.43
N THR A 214 5.98 26.03 -37.56
CA THR A 214 5.41 26.46 -38.84
C THR A 214 3.90 26.23 -38.88
N SER A 215 3.12 27.29 -39.05
CA SER A 215 1.67 27.21 -39.22
C SER A 215 1.28 26.89 -40.66
N SER A 216 0.42 25.88 -40.87
CA SER A 216 -0.28 25.67 -42.15
C SER A 216 -1.70 25.18 -41.92
N ALA A 217 -2.66 26.10 -41.98
CA ALA A 217 -4.08 25.75 -42.10
C ALA A 217 -4.45 25.64 -43.58
N VAL A 218 -5.18 24.59 -43.95
CA VAL A 218 -5.87 24.47 -45.25
C VAL A 218 -7.28 23.95 -44.99
N SER A 219 -8.24 24.47 -45.76
CA SER A 219 -9.68 24.31 -45.55
C SER A 219 -10.38 23.77 -46.80
N GLY A 220 -11.50 23.05 -46.62
CA GLY A 220 -12.67 23.22 -47.48
C GLY A 220 -13.25 21.99 -48.18
N GLY A 221 -14.57 21.84 -48.07
CA GLY A 221 -15.43 21.08 -48.98
C GLY A 221 -15.59 19.56 -48.69
N GLY A 222 -16.77 18.94 -48.88
CA GLY A 222 -18.10 19.55 -49.12
C GLY A 222 -19.12 18.62 -49.81
N GLY A 223 -20.24 18.32 -49.14
CA GLY A 223 -21.41 17.61 -49.71
C GLY A 223 -21.30 16.07 -49.77
N GLY A 224 -22.41 15.31 -49.79
CA GLY A 224 -23.81 15.70 -49.56
C GLY A 224 -24.85 14.61 -49.94
N GLY A 225 -25.91 14.47 -49.14
CA GLY A 225 -27.10 13.63 -49.41
C GLY A 225 -26.97 12.12 -49.10
N GLY A 226 -28.04 11.38 -48.77
CA GLY A 226 -29.41 11.81 -48.44
C GLY A 226 -30.44 10.66 -48.36
N GLY A 227 -31.42 10.76 -47.44
CA GLY A 227 -32.59 9.87 -47.32
C GLY A 227 -32.36 8.52 -46.60
N GLY A 228 -33.37 7.88 -46.01
CA GLY A 228 -34.75 8.34 -45.73
C GLY A 228 -35.70 7.23 -45.22
N GLY A 229 -36.55 7.54 -44.23
CA GLY A 229 -37.59 6.65 -43.67
C GLY A 229 -37.11 5.68 -42.57
N GLY A 230 -37.94 5.26 -41.60
CA GLY A 230 -39.30 5.70 -41.25
C GLY A 230 -40.17 4.57 -40.68
N GLY A 231 -40.57 4.63 -39.39
CA GLY A 231 -41.46 3.62 -38.80
C GLY A 231 -41.80 3.82 -37.31
N ALA A 232 -43.04 3.48 -36.94
CA ALA A 232 -43.62 3.55 -35.59
C ALA A 232 -44.82 2.55 -35.51
N VAL A 233 -45.52 2.29 -34.39
CA VAL A 233 -45.49 2.93 -33.05
C VAL A 233 -44.88 1.96 -32.01
N ALA A 234 -45.31 1.65 -30.78
CA ALA A 234 -46.47 1.98 -29.93
C ALA A 234 -46.10 1.88 -28.43
N VAL A 235 -47.01 2.29 -27.53
CA VAL A 235 -46.93 2.06 -26.08
C VAL A 235 -48.25 1.46 -25.59
N ILE A 236 -48.19 0.46 -24.71
CA ILE A 236 -49.34 -0.02 -23.92
C ILE A 236 -48.89 -0.23 -22.47
N VAL A 237 -49.72 0.19 -21.52
CA VAL A 237 -49.54 -0.01 -20.07
C VAL A 237 -50.41 -1.18 -19.61
N GLY A 238 -49.89 -2.06 -18.75
CA GLY A 238 -50.61 -3.21 -18.19
C GLY A 238 -50.25 -3.47 -16.72
N VAL A 239 -51.26 -3.80 -15.90
CA VAL A 239 -51.16 -3.85 -14.43
C VAL A 239 -50.92 -5.28 -13.91
N VAL A 240 -50.26 -5.37 -12.74
CA VAL A 240 -49.89 -6.60 -12.01
C VAL A 240 -51.09 -7.24 -11.29
N PRO A 241 -51.13 -8.59 -11.20
CA PRO A 241 -51.71 -9.30 -10.05
C PRO A 241 -50.64 -9.97 -9.17
N ILE A 242 -50.82 -9.92 -7.85
CA ILE A 242 -49.87 -10.45 -6.84
C ILE A 242 -50.24 -11.89 -6.48
N ALA A 243 -49.31 -12.85 -6.63
CA ALA A 243 -49.59 -14.26 -6.29
C ALA A 243 -48.40 -15.13 -5.78
N VAL A 244 -47.19 -14.57 -5.55
CA VAL A 244 -45.98 -15.40 -5.25
C VAL A 244 -45.23 -15.00 -3.97
N PHE A 245 -45.81 -14.15 -3.10
CA PHE A 245 -45.10 -13.61 -1.92
C PHE A 245 -45.34 -14.35 -0.59
N SER A 246 -46.07 -15.47 -0.60
CA SER A 246 -46.50 -16.20 0.62
C SER A 246 -45.54 -17.30 1.11
N VAL A 247 -44.57 -17.74 0.30
CA VAL A 247 -43.74 -18.95 0.61
C VAL A 247 -42.28 -18.62 0.97
N CYS A 248 -41.69 -17.56 0.39
CA CYS A 248 -40.25 -17.27 0.55
C CYS A 248 -39.88 -16.67 1.92
N ALA A 249 -40.78 -15.90 2.54
CA ALA A 249 -40.53 -15.20 3.81
C ALA A 249 -40.12 -16.12 4.99
N PRO A 250 -40.85 -17.22 5.32
CA PRO A 250 -40.49 -18.07 6.45
C PRO A 250 -39.13 -18.78 6.28
N VAL A 251 -38.73 -19.11 5.04
CA VAL A 251 -37.42 -19.75 4.77
C VAL A 251 -36.27 -18.79 5.09
N ILE A 252 -36.38 -17.52 4.66
CA ILE A 252 -35.38 -16.48 4.94
C ILE A 252 -35.26 -16.26 6.46
N ILE A 253 -36.40 -16.17 7.17
CA ILE A 253 -36.43 -16.01 8.63
C ILE A 253 -35.76 -17.20 9.34
N TYR A 254 -36.04 -18.44 8.90
CA TYR A 254 -35.43 -19.65 9.46
C TYR A 254 -33.90 -19.68 9.29
N VAL A 255 -33.39 -19.31 8.10
CA VAL A 255 -31.94 -19.24 7.83
C VAL A 255 -31.27 -18.18 8.70
N LEU A 256 -31.86 -16.98 8.81
CA LEU A 256 -31.32 -15.91 9.66
C LEU A 256 -31.31 -16.29 11.16
N TRP A 257 -32.35 -16.99 11.64
CA TRP A 257 -32.42 -17.49 13.01
C TRP A 257 -31.38 -18.59 13.28
N ARG A 258 -31.19 -19.53 12.34
CA ARG A 258 -30.19 -20.61 12.41
C ARG A 258 -28.76 -20.05 12.44
N ASN A 259 -28.47 -19.01 11.67
CA ASN A 259 -27.16 -18.35 11.66
C ASN A 259 -26.86 -17.61 12.98
N ARG A 260 -27.83 -16.87 13.55
CA ARG A 260 -27.66 -16.26 14.89
C ARG A 260 -27.39 -17.31 15.97
N LYS A 261 -28.10 -18.45 15.96
CA LYS A 261 -27.94 -19.49 16.99
C LYS A 261 -26.59 -20.23 16.91
N ARG A 262 -25.87 -20.17 15.78
CA ARG A 262 -24.51 -20.75 15.64
C ARG A 262 -23.39 -19.88 16.22
N GLN A 263 -23.61 -18.59 16.49
CA GLN A 263 -22.55 -17.70 16.99
C GLN A 263 -22.19 -17.92 18.47
N HIS A 264 -22.94 -18.72 19.22
CA HIS A 264 -22.86 -18.76 20.69
C HIS A 264 -22.24 -20.02 21.30
N LEU A 265 -21.70 -20.95 20.48
CA LEU A 265 -21.26 -22.27 20.98
C LEU A 265 -19.95 -22.79 20.36
N SER A 266 -18.84 -22.09 20.58
CA SER A 266 -17.49 -22.68 20.68
C SER A 266 -16.48 -21.68 21.26
N ILE A 267 -16.19 -21.83 22.56
CA ILE A 267 -15.14 -21.09 23.29
C ILE A 267 -14.27 -22.13 24.03
N ASN A 268 -12.97 -21.83 24.17
CA ASN A 268 -11.87 -22.68 24.67
C ASN A 268 -11.36 -23.72 23.65
N ARG A 269 -10.04 -23.97 23.53
CA ARG A 269 -8.83 -23.38 24.18
C ARG A 269 -7.67 -23.28 23.15
N PRO A 270 -6.54 -22.62 23.44
CA PRO A 270 -5.62 -22.13 22.40
C PRO A 270 -4.60 -23.17 21.90
N ALA A 271 -4.23 -23.04 20.63
CA ALA A 271 -2.92 -23.44 20.12
C ALA A 271 -2.07 -22.16 19.93
N ARG A 272 -0.81 -22.17 20.38
CA ARG A 272 0.13 -21.07 20.12
C ARG A 272 0.38 -20.98 18.61
N ARG A 273 0.33 -19.77 18.04
CA ARG A 273 0.66 -19.51 16.63
C ARG A 273 2.11 -19.04 16.50
N PRO A 274 2.80 -19.34 15.39
CA PRO A 274 4.13 -18.78 15.12
C PRO A 274 4.05 -17.26 14.89
N GLU A 275 5.14 -16.56 15.21
CA GLU A 275 5.28 -15.13 14.95
C GLU A 275 5.75 -14.87 13.51
N PHE A 276 5.27 -13.78 12.91
CA PHE A 276 5.52 -13.44 11.51
C PHE A 276 6.32 -12.15 11.40
N HIS A 277 7.40 -12.17 10.62
CA HIS A 277 8.31 -11.03 10.49
C HIS A 277 8.55 -10.65 9.02
N LEU A 278 8.12 -9.44 8.65
CA LEU A 278 8.49 -8.75 7.42
C LEU A 278 9.90 -8.16 7.57
N GLY A 279 10.93 -8.97 7.32
CA GLY A 279 12.31 -8.68 7.67
C GLY A 279 12.48 -8.52 9.19
N GLN A 280 12.56 -7.26 9.66
CA GLN A 280 12.62 -6.94 11.10
C GLN A 280 11.31 -6.37 11.68
N LEU A 281 10.22 -6.34 10.89
CA LEU A 281 8.91 -5.79 11.30
C LEU A 281 7.91 -6.93 11.58
N LYS A 282 7.36 -7.02 12.80
CA LYS A 282 6.36 -8.05 13.12
C LYS A 282 5.01 -7.77 12.44
N TRP A 283 4.41 -8.77 11.80
CA TRP A 283 2.97 -8.73 11.47
C TRP A 283 2.18 -9.10 12.72
N PHE A 284 1.33 -8.18 13.17
CA PHE A 284 0.44 -8.38 14.31
C PHE A 284 -0.96 -8.73 13.82
N SER A 285 -1.61 -9.69 14.48
CA SER A 285 -3.03 -9.95 14.20
C SER A 285 -3.92 -8.87 14.83
N LEU A 286 -5.07 -8.56 14.21
CA LEU A 286 -6.00 -7.59 14.81
C LEU A 286 -6.47 -8.04 16.19
N ARG A 287 -6.64 -9.36 16.38
CA ARG A 287 -7.04 -9.95 17.65
C ARG A 287 -5.98 -9.76 18.74
N GLU A 288 -4.71 -10.00 18.44
CA GLU A 288 -3.57 -9.78 19.34
C GLU A 288 -3.51 -8.32 19.82
N LEU A 289 -3.65 -7.35 18.91
CA LEU A 289 -3.71 -5.93 19.28
C LEU A 289 -5.02 -5.54 19.99
N GLN A 290 -6.12 -6.27 19.81
CA GLN A 290 -7.36 -6.07 20.55
C GLN A 290 -7.28 -6.64 21.97
N GLU A 291 -6.73 -7.84 22.15
CA GLU A 291 -6.61 -8.50 23.45
C GLU A 291 -5.58 -7.78 24.34
N ALA A 292 -4.54 -7.19 23.74
CA ALA A 292 -3.60 -6.32 24.45
C ALA A 292 -4.25 -4.97 24.86
N THR A 293 -4.88 -4.23 23.92
CA THR A 293 -5.38 -2.86 24.18
C THR A 293 -6.66 -2.75 25.02
N ASP A 294 -7.10 -3.81 25.70
CA ASP A 294 -8.45 -3.96 26.29
C ASP A 294 -9.56 -3.62 25.26
N PHE A 295 -9.49 -4.22 24.07
CA PHE A 295 -10.37 -3.97 22.92
C PHE A 295 -10.42 -2.49 22.49
N PHE A 296 -9.26 -1.83 22.50
CA PHE A 296 -9.09 -0.39 22.22
C PHE A 296 -9.78 0.53 23.26
N SER A 297 -9.70 0.15 24.54
CA SER A 297 -10.22 0.90 25.68
C SER A 297 -9.71 2.35 25.74
N GLU A 298 -10.61 3.29 26.06
CA GLU A 298 -10.26 4.71 26.26
C GLU A 298 -9.23 4.91 27.40
N LYS A 299 -9.16 3.98 28.37
CA LYS A 299 -8.17 4.02 29.46
C LYS A 299 -6.72 3.91 28.96
N ASN A 300 -6.53 3.24 27.83
CA ASN A 300 -5.21 2.94 27.27
C ASN A 300 -4.79 3.99 26.21
N VAL A 301 -5.63 5.00 25.93
CA VAL A 301 -5.33 6.07 24.96
C VAL A 301 -4.30 7.04 25.54
N VAL A 302 -3.15 7.15 24.87
CA VAL A 302 -2.10 8.15 25.16
C VAL A 302 -2.08 9.32 24.17
N GLY A 303 -2.90 9.27 23.12
CA GLY A 303 -3.07 10.39 22.21
C GLY A 303 -4.18 10.19 21.20
N SER A 304 -4.81 11.28 20.78
CA SER A 304 -5.73 11.31 19.63
C SER A 304 -5.47 12.56 18.80
N GLY A 305 -5.66 12.47 17.47
CA GLY A 305 -5.28 13.56 16.59
C GLY A 305 -5.75 13.39 15.15
N GLY A 306 -5.10 14.08 14.21
CA GLY A 306 -5.46 14.08 12.79
C GLY A 306 -5.46 12.69 12.16
N SER A 307 -4.38 11.93 12.37
CA SER A 307 -4.12 10.61 11.75
C SER A 307 -4.90 9.44 12.37
N GLY A 308 -5.21 9.49 13.68
CA GLY A 308 -5.70 8.31 14.41
C GLY A 308 -5.83 8.51 15.91
N ARG A 309 -5.89 7.39 16.63
CA ARG A 309 -5.67 7.29 18.08
C ARG A 309 -4.42 6.44 18.35
N VAL A 310 -3.74 6.69 19.45
CA VAL A 310 -2.56 5.93 19.90
C VAL A 310 -2.86 5.35 21.26
N TYR A 311 -2.69 4.03 21.37
CA TYR A 311 -2.88 3.26 22.59
C TYR A 311 -1.51 2.85 23.15
N LYS A 312 -1.33 2.91 24.47
CA LYS A 312 -0.18 2.34 25.18
C LYS A 312 -0.49 0.92 25.59
N ASP A 313 0.50 0.05 25.47
CA ASP A 313 0.30 -1.38 25.69
C ASP A 313 1.57 -2.10 26.18
N ARG A 314 1.42 -3.38 26.58
CA ARG A 314 2.51 -4.32 26.80
C ARG A 314 2.22 -5.63 26.06
N LEU A 315 3.09 -5.99 25.12
CA LEU A 315 2.99 -7.24 24.37
C LEU A 315 3.36 -8.47 25.23
N ASP A 316 3.01 -9.67 24.75
CA ASP A 316 3.36 -10.96 25.36
C ASP A 316 4.87 -11.15 25.62
N ASP A 317 5.72 -10.50 24.80
CA ASP A 317 7.18 -10.47 24.97
C ASP A 317 7.66 -9.52 26.10
N GLY A 318 6.73 -8.93 26.85
CA GLY A 318 6.97 -8.00 27.96
C GLY A 318 7.27 -6.56 27.54
N SER A 319 7.43 -6.28 26.23
CA SER A 319 7.81 -4.95 25.76
C SER A 319 6.65 -3.96 25.73
N VAL A 320 6.93 -2.72 26.11
CA VAL A 320 5.94 -1.63 26.13
C VAL A 320 5.88 -0.96 24.75
N VAL A 321 4.69 -0.85 24.16
CA VAL A 321 4.49 -0.38 22.79
C VAL A 321 3.45 0.74 22.69
N ALA A 322 3.53 1.50 21.60
CA ALA A 322 2.53 2.46 21.17
C ALA A 322 1.84 1.96 19.90
N ILE A 323 0.56 1.63 19.99
CA ILE A 323 -0.27 1.09 18.91
C ILE A 323 -1.10 2.23 18.31
N LYS A 324 -0.71 2.71 17.12
CA LYS A 324 -1.34 3.79 16.39
C LYS A 324 -2.42 3.24 15.44
N ARG A 325 -3.68 3.33 15.85
CA ARG A 325 -4.87 2.96 15.04
C ARG A 325 -5.29 4.14 14.17
N LEU A 326 -5.11 4.02 12.85
CA LEU A 326 -5.44 5.08 11.89
C LEU A 326 -6.96 5.19 11.71
N LYS A 327 -7.45 6.37 11.29
CA LYS A 327 -8.90 6.60 11.15
C LYS A 327 -9.53 5.75 10.05
N GLN A 328 -10.59 5.03 10.42
CA GLN A 328 -11.37 4.09 9.59
C GLN A 328 -12.17 4.73 8.43
N ARG A 329 -12.14 6.05 8.23
CA ARG A 329 -12.81 6.68 7.07
C ARG A 329 -12.19 6.17 5.77
N ARG A 330 -13.05 5.92 4.77
CA ARG A 330 -12.67 5.52 3.38
C ARG A 330 -11.98 6.66 2.58
N THR A 331 -11.29 7.58 3.24
CA THR A 331 -10.51 8.63 2.59
C THR A 331 -9.17 8.08 2.11
N GLN A 332 -8.83 8.30 0.83
CA GLN A 332 -7.60 7.78 0.22
C GLN A 332 -6.33 8.17 1.00
N GLY A 333 -6.31 9.36 1.62
CA GLY A 333 -5.21 9.83 2.46
C GLY A 333 -4.87 8.92 3.64
N GLY A 334 -5.84 8.21 4.23
CA GLY A 334 -5.59 7.30 5.36
C GLY A 334 -4.96 5.95 4.96
N LEU A 335 -5.10 5.54 3.69
CA LEU A 335 -4.37 4.41 3.12
C LEU A 335 -2.98 4.85 2.66
N GLN A 336 -2.86 6.03 2.03
CA GLN A 336 -1.58 6.63 1.67
C GLN A 336 -0.68 6.80 2.90
N GLN A 337 -1.19 7.38 3.99
CA GLN A 337 -0.46 7.53 5.25
C GLN A 337 0.05 6.19 5.80
N PHE A 338 -0.77 5.13 5.77
CA PHE A 338 -0.35 3.80 6.21
C PHE A 338 0.80 3.26 5.37
N GLN A 339 0.63 3.27 4.04
CA GLN A 339 1.64 2.78 3.10
C GLN A 339 2.95 3.58 3.22
N THR A 340 2.88 4.91 3.32
CA THR A 340 4.05 5.76 3.53
C THR A 340 4.73 5.49 4.87
N GLU A 341 4.00 5.30 5.98
CA GLU A 341 4.65 4.98 7.27
C GLU A 341 5.30 3.59 7.29
N VAL A 342 4.82 2.62 6.51
CA VAL A 342 5.47 1.30 6.35
C VAL A 342 6.66 1.37 5.39
N GLU A 343 6.52 1.97 4.20
CA GLU A 343 7.59 2.08 3.20
C GLU A 343 8.76 2.94 3.72
N MET A 344 8.49 4.13 4.28
CA MET A 344 9.54 5.07 4.62
C MET A 344 10.31 4.66 5.89
N VAL A 345 9.63 4.04 6.87
CA VAL A 345 10.25 3.60 8.13
C VAL A 345 10.92 2.23 8.02
N SER A 346 10.61 1.43 6.99
CA SER A 346 11.42 0.26 6.64
C SER A 346 12.71 0.61 5.89
N MET A 347 12.75 1.75 5.19
CA MET A 347 13.93 2.24 4.48
C MET A 347 14.94 3.04 5.34
N ALA A 348 14.51 3.60 6.47
CA ALA A 348 15.33 4.50 7.30
C ALA A 348 15.57 3.95 8.71
N VAL A 349 16.83 3.70 9.08
CA VAL A 349 17.20 3.16 10.40
C VAL A 349 18.30 4.02 11.04
N HIS A 350 17.91 4.87 11.98
CA HIS A 350 18.83 5.71 12.77
C HIS A 350 18.26 5.92 14.18
N ARG A 351 19.14 6.06 15.19
CA ARG A 351 18.77 6.20 16.62
C ARG A 351 17.81 7.35 16.92
N ASN A 352 17.86 8.44 16.15
CA ASN A 352 16.98 9.59 16.32
C ASN A 352 15.74 9.55 15.41
N LEU A 353 15.38 8.39 14.85
CA LEU A 353 14.18 8.17 14.04
C LEU A 353 13.27 7.09 14.66
N LEU A 354 11.96 7.28 14.59
CA LEU A 354 10.98 6.38 15.20
C LEU A 354 10.85 5.10 14.37
N ARG A 355 11.68 4.12 14.69
CA ARG A 355 11.63 2.78 14.10
C ARG A 355 10.29 2.08 14.40
N LEU A 356 9.60 1.65 13.34
CA LEU A 356 8.43 0.78 13.41
C LEU A 356 8.85 -0.60 13.99
N ARG A 357 8.06 -1.17 14.88
CA ARG A 357 8.21 -2.55 15.38
C ARG A 357 7.43 -3.53 14.51
N GLY A 358 6.30 -3.09 13.96
CA GLY A 358 5.43 -3.93 13.15
C GLY A 358 4.09 -3.25 12.84
N PHE A 359 3.16 -3.98 12.22
CA PHE A 359 1.87 -3.44 11.81
C PHE A 359 0.78 -4.51 11.71
N CYS A 360 -0.47 -4.04 11.63
CA CYS A 360 -1.65 -4.85 11.35
C CYS A 360 -2.46 -4.17 10.23
N LEU A 361 -2.78 -4.91 9.18
CA LEU A 361 -3.59 -4.46 8.06
C LEU A 361 -4.77 -5.41 7.85
N THR A 362 -5.98 -4.88 7.88
CA THR A 362 -7.21 -5.62 7.51
C THR A 362 -8.08 -4.75 6.58
N PRO A 363 -9.17 -5.28 6.00
CA PRO A 363 -10.10 -4.48 5.21
C PRO A 363 -10.75 -3.32 5.98
N THR A 364 -10.81 -3.39 7.32
CA THR A 364 -11.46 -2.41 8.20
C THR A 364 -10.48 -1.61 9.04
N GLU A 365 -9.31 -2.15 9.39
CA GLU A 365 -8.38 -1.57 10.37
C GLU A 365 -6.97 -1.43 9.81
N ARG A 366 -6.26 -0.40 10.27
CA ARG A 366 -4.86 -0.13 9.94
C ARG A 366 -4.15 0.33 11.20
N LEU A 367 -3.26 -0.50 11.73
CA LEU A 367 -2.52 -0.23 12.95
C LEU A 367 -1.01 -0.31 12.72
N LEU A 368 -0.29 0.61 13.33
CA LEU A 368 1.17 0.69 13.29
C LEU A 368 1.69 0.57 14.73
N VAL A 369 2.64 -0.33 14.97
CA VAL A 369 3.14 -0.66 16.30
C VAL A 369 4.57 -0.13 16.44
N TYR A 370 4.78 0.75 17.41
CA TYR A 370 6.07 1.40 17.70
C TYR A 370 6.53 1.07 19.13
N PRO A 371 7.83 1.20 19.44
CA PRO A 371 8.29 1.26 20.83
C PRO A 371 7.59 2.40 21.59
N PHE A 372 7.23 2.19 22.85
CA PHE A 372 6.61 3.25 23.66
C PHE A 372 7.65 4.28 24.11
N MET A 373 7.44 5.54 23.74
CA MET A 373 8.32 6.65 24.11
C MET A 373 7.89 7.21 25.47
N LEU A 374 8.69 6.92 26.51
CA LEU A 374 8.30 7.06 27.92
C LEU A 374 7.97 8.50 28.33
N ASN A 375 8.69 9.49 27.80
CA ASN A 375 8.44 10.91 28.05
C ASN A 375 7.46 11.55 27.03
N GLY A 376 6.86 10.75 26.15
CA GLY A 376 5.84 11.21 25.20
C GLY A 376 6.41 12.08 24.07
N SER A 377 5.77 13.20 23.79
CA SER A 377 6.18 14.17 22.76
C SER A 377 6.78 15.45 23.36
N VAL A 378 7.61 16.16 22.58
CA VAL A 378 8.10 17.49 22.96
C VAL A 378 6.93 18.47 23.17
N ARG A 379 5.88 18.40 22.34
CA ARG A 379 4.63 19.17 22.50
C ARG A 379 4.02 18.96 23.89
N SER A 380 3.91 17.70 24.34
CA SER A 380 3.30 17.39 25.63
C SER A 380 4.17 17.87 26.79
N CYS A 381 5.49 17.67 26.73
CA CYS A 381 6.41 18.17 27.77
C CYS A 381 6.44 19.70 27.90
N LEU A 382 6.14 20.43 26.82
CA LEU A 382 6.09 21.89 26.83
C LEU A 382 4.72 22.45 27.26
N ARG A 383 3.61 21.83 26.81
CA ARG A 383 2.26 22.43 26.83
C ARG A 383 1.17 21.59 27.48
N GLU A 384 1.41 20.30 27.73
CA GLU A 384 0.42 19.34 28.24
C GLU A 384 0.96 18.57 29.45
N ARG A 385 2.01 19.11 30.10
CA ARG A 385 2.62 18.53 31.31
C ARG A 385 1.68 18.71 32.51
N PRO A 386 1.53 17.72 33.38
CA PRO A 386 0.89 17.93 34.68
C PRO A 386 1.75 18.87 35.53
N GLU A 387 1.13 19.58 36.48
CA GLU A 387 1.82 20.58 37.32
C GLU A 387 2.98 20.00 38.14
N SER A 388 2.87 18.71 38.51
CA SER A 388 3.90 17.94 39.21
C SER A 388 5.12 17.57 38.38
N GLN A 389 5.07 17.68 37.04
CA GLN A 389 6.21 17.39 36.17
C GLN A 389 7.04 18.65 35.91
N ALA A 390 8.33 18.59 36.25
CA ALA A 390 9.26 19.69 36.02
C ALA A 390 9.33 20.11 34.53
N PRO A 391 9.50 21.41 34.22
CA PRO A 391 9.72 21.86 32.85
C PRO A 391 10.99 21.24 32.24
N LEU A 392 11.02 21.11 30.91
CA LEU A 392 12.26 20.75 30.21
C LEU A 392 13.33 21.83 30.43
N ASP A 393 14.42 21.45 31.08
CA ASP A 393 15.64 22.25 31.24
C ASP A 393 16.28 22.59 29.87
N TRP A 394 16.97 23.73 29.80
CA TRP A 394 17.64 24.20 28.59
C TRP A 394 18.70 23.23 28.05
N GLY A 395 19.45 22.55 28.92
CA GLY A 395 20.40 21.51 28.52
C GLY A 395 19.71 20.32 27.84
N VAL A 396 18.54 19.91 28.37
CA VAL A 396 17.69 18.87 27.75
C VAL A 396 17.14 19.35 26.41
N ARG A 397 16.62 20.58 26.33
CA ARG A 397 16.14 21.17 25.05
C ARG A 397 17.24 21.23 23.99
N LYS A 398 18.48 21.55 24.38
CA LYS A 398 19.64 21.54 23.47
C LYS A 398 19.97 20.13 22.95
N ARG A 399 19.84 19.08 23.79
CA ARG A 399 19.96 17.67 23.32
C ARG A 399 18.83 17.30 22.35
N ILE A 400 17.59 17.68 22.67
CA ILE A 400 16.41 17.41 21.84
C ILE A 400 16.57 18.02 20.43
N ALA A 401 16.99 19.28 20.34
CA ALA A 401 17.30 19.95 19.07
C ALA A 401 18.36 19.18 18.27
N LEU A 402 19.50 18.84 18.90
CA LEU A 402 20.60 18.12 18.26
C LEU A 402 20.20 16.70 17.79
N GLY A 403 19.39 15.99 18.57
CA GLY A 403 18.87 14.66 18.18
C GLY A 403 17.93 14.75 16.99
N ALA A 404 16.97 15.68 17.01
CA ALA A 404 16.05 15.93 15.90
C ALA A 404 16.80 16.33 14.62
N ALA A 405 17.82 17.20 14.72
CA ALA A 405 18.66 17.60 13.59
C ALA A 405 19.39 16.40 12.95
N ARG A 406 20.03 15.55 13.76
CA ARG A 406 20.70 14.32 13.29
C ARG A 406 19.73 13.31 12.67
N GLY A 407 18.50 13.24 13.17
CA GLY A 407 17.43 12.50 12.54
C GLY A 407 17.17 12.99 11.12
N LEU A 408 17.03 14.31 10.95
CA LEU A 408 16.71 14.94 9.68
C LEU A 408 17.88 14.89 8.66
N GLU A 409 19.11 15.17 9.11
CA GLU A 409 20.37 15.00 8.37
C GLU A 409 20.52 13.59 7.75
N TYR A 410 20.15 12.56 8.52
CA TYR A 410 20.12 11.19 8.03
C TYR A 410 19.10 11.00 6.90
N LEU A 411 17.87 11.51 7.06
CA LEU A 411 16.81 11.43 6.05
C LEU A 411 17.17 12.19 4.75
N HIS A 412 17.89 13.30 4.87
CA HIS A 412 18.22 14.18 3.75
C HIS A 412 19.46 13.74 2.97
N ASP A 413 20.52 13.29 3.64
CA ASP A 413 21.83 13.05 2.99
C ASP A 413 22.35 11.61 3.12
N HIS A 414 21.74 10.79 3.97
CA HIS A 414 22.15 9.38 4.18
C HIS A 414 21.13 8.36 3.67
N CYS A 415 19.88 8.76 3.41
CA CYS A 415 18.90 7.97 2.68
C CYS A 415 19.00 8.16 1.15
N ASN A 416 18.88 7.08 0.39
CA ASN A 416 18.82 7.10 -1.07
C ASN A 416 17.66 6.22 -1.58
N PRO A 417 16.63 6.79 -2.26
CA PRO A 417 16.40 8.22 -2.46
C PRO A 417 16.18 9.02 -1.16
N LYS A 418 16.34 10.35 -1.23
CA LYS A 418 16.21 11.27 -0.10
C LYS A 418 14.79 11.24 0.46
N ILE A 419 14.65 11.35 1.78
CA ILE A 419 13.35 11.36 2.46
C ILE A 419 13.02 12.77 2.94
N ILE A 420 11.99 13.37 2.35
CA ILE A 420 11.42 14.65 2.81
C ILE A 420 10.25 14.34 3.74
N HIS A 421 10.22 14.89 4.96
CA HIS A 421 9.24 14.56 6.01
C HIS A 421 7.89 15.28 5.82
N ARG A 422 7.96 16.58 5.47
CA ARG A 422 6.86 17.52 5.16
C ARG A 422 5.86 17.84 6.28
N ASP A 423 6.10 17.42 7.52
CA ASP A 423 5.20 17.72 8.65
C ASP A 423 5.93 17.88 10.02
N LEU A 424 7.23 18.12 9.99
CA LEU A 424 8.09 18.16 11.18
C LEU A 424 7.72 19.31 12.15
N LYS A 425 7.45 18.94 13.41
CA LYS A 425 6.88 19.81 14.46
C LYS A 425 7.11 19.22 15.85
N ALA A 426 6.92 19.99 16.92
CA ALA A 426 7.12 19.50 18.29
C ALA A 426 6.18 18.34 18.71
N ALA A 427 5.09 18.08 17.97
CA ALA A 427 4.22 16.92 18.21
C ALA A 427 4.83 15.58 17.73
N ASP A 428 5.73 15.65 16.74
CA ASP A 428 6.26 14.48 16.04
C ASP A 428 7.66 14.10 16.54
N ILE A 429 8.33 15.00 17.28
CA ILE A 429 9.51 14.67 18.08
C ILE A 429 9.04 13.97 19.37
N LEU A 430 9.35 12.69 19.49
CA LEU A 430 9.12 11.89 20.68
C LEU A 430 10.38 11.80 21.55
N LEU A 431 10.21 11.45 22.83
CA LEU A 431 11.27 11.41 23.83
C LEU A 431 11.32 10.04 24.53
N ASP A 432 12.50 9.43 24.50
CA ASP A 432 12.79 8.17 25.21
C ASP A 432 12.94 8.40 26.73
N GLU A 433 13.39 7.38 27.46
CA GLU A 433 13.66 7.47 28.91
C GLU A 433 14.76 8.48 29.29
N ASN A 434 15.71 8.75 28.40
CA ASN A 434 16.86 9.65 28.61
C ASN A 434 16.59 11.10 28.16
N PHE A 435 15.36 11.36 27.67
CA PHE A 435 14.97 12.58 26.95
C PHE A 435 15.76 12.82 25.64
N ASP A 436 16.27 11.77 25.02
CA ASP A 436 16.83 11.85 23.67
C ASP A 436 15.72 11.85 22.62
N ALA A 437 15.90 12.67 21.58
CA ALA A 437 14.87 12.96 20.59
C ALA A 437 14.79 11.89 19.49
N VAL A 438 13.55 11.46 19.20
CA VAL A 438 13.23 10.45 18.20
C VAL A 438 12.14 11.00 17.26
N VAL A 439 12.48 11.25 16.00
CA VAL A 439 11.57 11.80 14.98
C VAL A 439 10.59 10.73 14.51
N GLY A 440 9.32 10.86 14.86
CA GLY A 440 8.19 10.14 14.25
C GLY A 440 7.47 10.98 13.20
N GLY A 441 6.25 10.59 12.81
CA GLY A 441 5.37 11.44 12.00
C GLY A 441 5.34 11.20 10.48
N PHE A 442 6.05 10.18 9.96
CA PHE A 442 6.29 9.92 8.53
C PHE A 442 5.06 9.77 7.60
N GLY A 443 3.82 9.93 8.08
CA GLY A 443 2.59 9.79 7.27
C GLY A 443 2.39 10.79 6.15
N LEU A 444 3.21 11.84 6.10
CA LEU A 444 3.30 12.76 4.97
C LEU A 444 4.65 12.73 4.26
N ALA A 445 5.56 11.84 4.64
CA ALA A 445 6.89 11.78 4.05
C ALA A 445 6.86 11.43 2.54
N LYS A 446 7.93 11.78 1.83
CA LYS A 446 8.01 11.63 0.37
C LYS A 446 9.45 11.39 -0.08
N LEU A 447 9.64 10.38 -0.95
CA LEU A 447 10.92 10.15 -1.63
C LEU A 447 11.17 11.20 -2.73
N MET A 448 12.41 11.66 -2.81
CA MET A 448 12.95 12.59 -3.83
C MET A 448 14.29 12.04 -4.31
N ALA A 449 14.58 12.02 -5.62
CA ALA A 449 15.85 11.44 -6.08
C ALA A 449 17.04 12.31 -5.62
N TYR A 450 18.19 11.71 -5.36
CA TYR A 450 19.35 12.42 -4.79
C TYR A 450 19.89 13.55 -5.71
N LYS A 451 19.53 13.53 -7.00
CA LYS A 451 19.87 14.55 -8.00
C LYS A 451 18.81 15.65 -8.15
N ASP A 452 17.61 15.47 -7.60
CA ASP A 452 16.52 16.43 -7.73
C ASP A 452 16.71 17.57 -6.72
N THR A 453 16.33 18.80 -7.11
CA THR A 453 16.29 19.95 -6.19
C THR A 453 14.95 20.07 -5.46
N HIS A 454 13.93 19.37 -5.94
CA HIS A 454 12.57 19.36 -5.38
C HIS A 454 11.75 18.21 -5.95
N VAL A 455 10.71 17.80 -5.21
CA VAL A 455 9.63 16.93 -5.67
C VAL A 455 8.32 17.71 -5.75
N ILE A 456 7.66 17.70 -6.91
CA ILE A 456 6.34 18.33 -7.08
C ILE A 456 5.29 17.43 -6.41
N THR A 457 4.51 18.00 -5.49
CA THR A 457 3.55 17.23 -4.69
C THR A 457 2.46 18.12 -4.11
N ALA A 458 1.25 17.58 -3.91
CA ALA A 458 0.16 18.31 -3.28
C ALA A 458 0.56 18.81 -1.89
N VAL A 459 0.34 20.09 -1.61
CA VAL A 459 0.70 20.73 -0.34
C VAL A 459 -0.03 20.04 0.81
N ARG A 460 0.74 19.48 1.73
CA ARG A 460 0.31 18.81 2.96
C ARG A 460 1.36 19.10 4.05
N GLY A 461 0.89 19.31 5.28
CA GLY A 461 1.70 19.61 6.47
C GLY A 461 0.85 20.35 7.51
N THR A 462 1.45 20.76 8.62
CA THR A 462 0.78 21.53 9.69
C THR A 462 0.90 23.04 9.44
N ILE A 463 -0.22 23.77 9.54
CA ILE A 463 -0.24 25.23 9.39
C ILE A 463 0.63 25.86 10.48
N GLY A 464 1.56 26.73 10.06
CA GLY A 464 2.64 27.28 10.88
C GLY A 464 4.00 26.63 10.61
N HIS A 465 4.04 25.36 10.17
CA HIS A 465 5.27 24.61 9.87
C HIS A 465 5.51 24.40 8.36
N ILE A 466 4.54 24.72 7.49
CA ILE A 466 4.69 24.65 6.02
C ILE A 466 5.53 25.83 5.52
N ALA A 467 6.58 25.54 4.75
CA ALA A 467 7.45 26.54 4.15
C ALA A 467 6.74 27.40 3.07
N PRO A 468 6.97 28.73 2.97
CA PRO A 468 6.27 29.61 2.04
C PRO A 468 6.42 29.24 0.55
N GLU A 469 7.60 28.77 0.16
CA GLU A 469 7.90 28.32 -1.21
C GLU A 469 7.16 27.03 -1.57
N TYR A 470 6.95 26.13 -0.60
CA TYR A 470 6.16 24.92 -0.78
C TYR A 470 4.66 25.24 -0.89
N LEU A 471 4.16 26.13 -0.02
CA LEU A 471 2.77 26.60 -0.05
C LEU A 471 2.40 27.29 -1.37
N SER A 472 3.32 28.07 -1.93
CA SER A 472 3.09 28.85 -3.17
C SER A 472 3.34 28.06 -4.46
N SER A 473 4.27 27.10 -4.48
CA SER A 473 4.69 26.41 -5.71
C SER A 473 4.35 24.91 -5.78
N GLY A 474 3.93 24.28 -4.68
CA GLY A 474 3.73 22.83 -4.61
C GLY A 474 5.03 22.01 -4.72
N ARG A 475 6.19 22.66 -4.60
CA ARG A 475 7.51 22.01 -4.60
C ARG A 475 7.95 21.74 -3.17
N ALA A 476 8.12 20.46 -2.80
CA ALA A 476 8.75 20.07 -1.54
C ALA A 476 10.23 19.75 -1.76
N SER A 477 11.09 20.05 -0.79
CA SER A 477 12.53 19.73 -0.80
C SER A 477 13.05 19.58 0.62
N GLU A 478 14.33 19.22 0.78
CA GLU A 478 14.99 19.12 2.09
C GLU A 478 14.90 20.44 2.88
N LYS A 479 14.92 21.59 2.17
CA LYS A 479 14.80 22.92 2.78
C LYS A 479 13.42 23.18 3.38
N THR A 480 12.37 22.53 2.86
CA THR A 480 11.01 22.66 3.41
C THR A 480 10.88 21.98 4.78
N ASP A 481 11.66 20.93 5.04
CA ASP A 481 11.78 20.36 6.38
C ASP A 481 12.70 21.19 7.29
N VAL A 482 13.75 21.82 6.74
CA VAL A 482 14.61 22.74 7.51
C VAL A 482 13.81 23.94 8.02
N PHE A 483 12.86 24.45 7.23
CA PHE A 483 11.89 25.46 7.70
C PHE A 483 11.04 24.91 8.86
N GLY A 484 10.41 23.74 8.71
CA GLY A 484 9.61 23.10 9.77
C GLY A 484 10.42 22.83 11.05
N TYR A 485 11.68 22.42 10.91
CA TYR A 485 12.64 22.28 12.00
C TYR A 485 12.92 23.62 12.70
N GLY A 486 13.12 24.70 11.94
CA GLY A 486 13.27 26.06 12.49
C GLY A 486 12.07 26.50 13.33
N ILE A 487 10.84 26.23 12.84
CA ILE A 487 9.61 26.48 13.59
C ILE A 487 9.52 25.59 14.84
N MET A 488 9.90 24.31 14.75
CA MET A 488 9.98 23.40 15.90
C MET A 488 10.97 23.91 16.96
N LEU A 489 12.10 24.50 16.57
CA LEU A 489 13.01 25.16 17.50
C LEU A 489 12.38 26.39 18.18
N LEU A 490 11.56 27.18 17.47
CA LEU A 490 10.81 28.27 18.10
C LEU A 490 9.78 27.76 19.11
N GLU A 491 9.06 26.67 18.81
CA GLU A 491 8.21 25.99 19.80
C GLU A 491 9.02 25.52 21.03
N LEU A 492 10.21 24.96 20.80
CA LEU A 492 11.08 24.44 21.86
C LEU A 492 11.68 25.54 22.74
N ILE A 493 12.06 26.68 22.16
CA ILE A 493 12.57 27.85 22.90
C ILE A 493 11.45 28.50 23.71
N THR A 494 10.34 28.86 23.05
CA THR A 494 9.27 29.68 23.66
C THR A 494 8.28 28.88 24.51
N GLY A 495 8.13 27.58 24.26
CA GLY A 495 7.02 26.77 24.75
C GLY A 495 5.68 27.03 24.04
N GLN A 496 5.59 28.04 23.18
CA GLN A 496 4.37 28.45 22.48
C GLN A 496 4.14 27.65 21.20
N LYS A 497 3.02 27.88 20.51
CA LYS A 497 2.65 27.20 19.26
C LYS A 497 3.00 28.08 18.05
N ALA A 498 3.38 27.44 16.94
CA ALA A 498 3.74 28.14 15.70
C ALA A 498 2.68 29.16 15.22
N VAL A 499 1.39 28.82 15.34
CA VAL A 499 0.27 29.70 14.97
C VAL A 499 0.17 30.92 15.89
N ASP A 500 0.43 30.73 17.18
CA ASP A 500 0.33 31.77 18.20
C ASP A 500 1.50 32.76 18.03
N ILE A 501 2.72 32.24 17.78
CA ILE A 501 3.92 33.02 17.43
C ILE A 501 3.66 33.87 16.16
N ALA A 502 3.03 33.28 15.13
CA ALA A 502 2.66 33.99 13.92
C ALA A 502 1.57 35.08 14.12
N SER A 503 0.78 34.99 15.21
CA SER A 503 -0.21 36.01 15.57
C SER A 503 0.38 37.19 16.38
N VAL A 504 1.52 36.97 17.05
CA VAL A 504 2.28 38.01 17.78
C VAL A 504 3.10 38.90 16.83
N CYS A 505 3.38 38.44 15.61
CA CYS A 505 4.13 39.19 14.59
C CYS A 505 3.22 40.07 13.70
N LYS A 506 2.29 40.82 14.31
CA LYS A 506 1.30 41.69 13.64
C LYS A 506 1.24 43.08 14.25
#